data_AF-A0A348WIT7-F1
#
_entry.id   AF-A0A348WIT7-F1
#
_cell.length_a   1.000
_cell.length_b   1.000
_cell.length_c   1.000
_cell.angle_alpha   90.00
_cell.angle_beta   90.00
_cell.angle_gamma   90.00
#
_symmetry.space_group_name_H-M   'P 1'
#
loop_
_entity.id
_entity.type
_entity.pdbx_description
1 polymer ?
#
loop_
_entity_poly.entity_id
_entity_poly.type
_entity_poly.pdbx_seq_one_letter_code
_entity_poly.pdbx_strand_id
1 'polypeptide(L)' 'LALSEDEKSALRAERGNGVWRFKLDQERIEWTDGILGDISIDAASVSDPVLIRGDGQVLYTLASVVDDTEMGVTHVVR' A
#
# COMPACT_ATOMS: atom_id res chain seq x y z
N LEU A 1 10.22 -7.40 8.21
CA LEU A 1 10.80 -8.03 9.42
C LEU A 1 10.75 -9.54 9.27
N ALA A 2 11.85 -10.23 9.50
CA ALA A 2 11.89 -11.69 9.51
C ALA A 2 11.57 -12.19 10.93
N LEU A 3 10.32 -12.03 11.36
CA LEU A 3 9.83 -12.54 12.64
C LEU A 3 9.33 -13.98 12.47
N SER A 4 9.62 -14.82 13.46
CA SER A 4 8.96 -16.11 13.65
C SER A 4 7.46 -15.93 13.95
N GLU A 5 6.68 -16.99 13.80
CA GLU A 5 5.25 -16.95 14.17
C GLU A 5 5.04 -16.71 15.67
N ASP A 6 5.93 -17.22 16.53
CA ASP A 6 5.88 -16.99 17.98
C ASP A 6 6.10 -15.52 18.32
N GLU A 7 7.10 -14.87 17.70
CA GLU A 7 7.35 -13.43 17.88
C GLU A 7 6.18 -12.57 17.37
N LYS A 8 5.60 -12.95 16.22
CA LYS A 8 4.39 -12.28 15.71
C LYS A 8 3.22 -12.42 16.68
N SER A 9 3.02 -13.61 17.26
CA SER A 9 1.96 -13.88 18.22
C SER A 9 2.13 -13.07 19.51
N ALA A 10 3.35 -13.06 20.06
CA ALA A 10 3.68 -12.28 21.26
C ALA A 10 3.45 -10.78 21.05
N LEU A 11 3.89 -10.24 19.92
CA LEU A 11 3.67 -8.82 19.59
C LEU A 11 2.18 -8.49 19.41
N ARG A 12 1.39 -9.38 18.83
CA ARG A 12 -0.06 -9.19 18.71
C ARG A 12 -0.77 -9.22 20.06
N ALA A 13 -0.32 -10.07 20.98
CA ALA A 13 -0.84 -10.11 22.35
C ALA A 13 -0.49 -8.83 23.14
N GLU A 14 0.72 -8.29 22.95
CA GLU A 14 1.19 -7.06 23.63
C GLU A 14 0.59 -5.78 23.04
N ARG A 15 0.55 -5.68 21.70
CA ARG A 15 0.31 -4.41 20.98
C ARG A 15 -0.97 -4.41 20.14
N GLY A 16 -1.71 -5.51 20.13
CA GLY A 16 -2.88 -5.71 19.28
C GLY A 16 -2.53 -6.14 17.86
N ASN A 17 -3.56 -6.25 17.00
CA ASN A 17 -3.47 -6.88 15.68
C ASN A 17 -2.55 -6.18 14.66
N GLY A 18 -2.06 -4.99 14.96
CA GLY A 18 -1.23 -4.20 14.05
C GLY A 18 -2.02 -3.67 12.85
N VAL A 19 -1.32 -3.39 11.75
CA VAL A 19 -1.91 -2.91 10.50
C VAL A 19 -1.32 -3.69 9.33
N TRP A 20 -2.07 -3.79 8.23
CA TRP A 20 -1.56 -4.34 6.98
C TRP A 20 -0.87 -3.24 6.19
N ARG A 21 0.34 -3.51 5.71
CA ARG A 21 1.11 -2.59 4.88
C ARG A 21 1.38 -3.18 3.52
N PHE A 22 1.46 -2.32 2.50
CA PHE A 22 1.92 -2.70 1.17
C PHE A 22 3.44 -2.73 1.18
N LYS A 23 4.01 -3.90 0.91
CA LYS A 23 5.46 -4.05 0.80
C LYS A 23 5.90 -3.49 -0.55
N LEU A 24 6.57 -2.34 -0.53
CA LEU A 24 7.06 -1.70 -1.75
C LEU A 24 8.33 -2.39 -2.26
N ASP A 25 8.39 -2.59 -3.56
CA ASP A 25 9.65 -2.87 -4.24
C ASP A 25 10.51 -1.59 -4.22
N GLN A 26 11.76 -1.74 -3.82
CA GLN A 26 12.66 -0.60 -3.50
C GLN A 26 13.35 -0.10 -4.78
N GLU A 27 12.55 0.34 -5.75
CA GLU A 27 13.01 0.76 -7.07
C GLU A 27 12.35 2.05 -7.57
N ARG A 28 12.88 2.61 -8.67
CA ARG A 28 12.27 3.75 -9.37
C ARG A 28 11.01 3.25 -10.06
N ILE A 29 9.88 3.89 -9.80
CA ILE A 29 8.62 3.65 -10.51
C ILE A 29 8.38 4.85 -11.43
N GLU A 30 8.06 4.57 -12.69
CA GLU A 30 7.90 5.57 -13.75
C GLU A 30 6.55 5.38 -14.43
N TRP A 31 5.88 6.48 -14.79
CA TRP A 31 4.66 6.46 -15.58
C TRP A 31 4.51 7.75 -16.38
N THR A 32 3.77 7.69 -17.48
CA THR A 32 3.40 8.87 -18.27
C THR A 32 2.07 9.40 -17.78
N ASP A 33 2.08 10.57 -17.15
CA ASP A 33 0.88 11.31 -16.79
C ASP A 33 0.26 11.98 -18.02
N GLY A 34 -1.08 12.04 -18.07
CA GLY A 34 -1.80 12.58 -19.22
C GLY A 34 -1.66 14.09 -19.43
N ILE A 35 -1.18 14.84 -18.43
CA ILE A 35 -1.01 16.30 -18.47
C ILE A 35 0.45 16.70 -18.27
N LEU A 36 1.10 16.13 -17.25
CA LEU A 36 2.45 16.51 -16.84
C LEU A 36 3.55 15.78 -17.62
N GLY A 37 3.22 14.74 -18.40
CA GLY A 37 4.19 13.92 -19.12
C GLY A 37 4.85 12.88 -18.22
N ASP A 38 6.12 12.55 -18.47
CA ASP A 38 6.81 11.48 -17.74
C ASP A 38 7.12 11.89 -16.29
N ILE A 39 6.60 11.11 -15.34
CA ILE A 39 6.82 11.28 -13.90
C ILE A 39 7.50 10.03 -13.35
N SER A 40 8.27 10.21 -12.27
CA SER A 40 8.80 9.09 -11.51
C SER A 40 8.73 9.34 -10.00
N ILE A 41 8.74 8.24 -9.24
CA ILE A 41 8.95 8.24 -7.79
C ILE A 41 10.05 7.23 -7.43
N ASP A 42 10.86 7.60 -6.45
CA ASP A 42 11.82 6.67 -5.84
C ASP A 42 11.13 5.91 -4.71
N ALA A 43 10.73 4.65 -4.94
CA ALA A 43 10.02 3.88 -3.93
C ALA A 43 10.90 3.58 -2.71
N ALA A 44 12.23 3.63 -2.84
CA ALA A 44 13.16 3.49 -1.72
C ALA A 44 13.15 4.70 -0.78
N SER A 45 12.61 5.84 -1.24
CA SER A 45 12.50 7.07 -0.43
C SER A 45 11.21 7.16 0.39
N VAL A 46 10.28 6.22 0.22
CA VAL A 46 8.97 6.21 0.89
C VAL A 46 8.80 4.95 1.74
N SER A 47 7.98 5.06 2.79
CA SER A 47 7.67 3.92 3.65
C SER A 47 6.54 3.07 3.06
N ASP A 48 6.57 1.75 3.34
CA ASP A 48 5.47 0.82 3.08
C ASP A 48 4.12 1.36 3.59
N PRO A 49 3.18 1.77 2.71
CA PRO A 49 1.96 2.44 3.12
C PRO A 49 0.99 1.48 3.81
N VAL A 50 0.17 1.99 4.71
CA VAL A 50 -0.89 1.20 5.36
C VAL A 50 -2.04 0.99 4.37
N LEU A 51 -2.58 -0.23 4.33
CA LEU A 51 -3.73 -0.62 3.50
C LEU A 51 -4.97 -0.92 4.35
N ILE A 52 -4.80 -1.62 5.47
CA ILE A 52 -5.89 -2.03 6.36
C ILE A 52 -5.49 -1.72 7.79
N ARG A 53 -6.35 -0.99 8.49
CA ARG A 53 -6.14 -0.62 9.90
C ARG A 53 -6.38 -1.81 10.82
N GLY A 54 -5.95 -1.69 12.08
CA GLY A 54 -6.07 -2.78 13.07
C GLY A 54 -7.50 -3.10 13.49
N ASP A 55 -8.44 -2.20 13.21
CA ASP A 55 -9.89 -2.38 13.34
C ASP A 55 -10.52 -3.04 12.11
N GLY A 56 -9.73 -3.38 11.08
CA GLY A 56 -10.20 -4.00 9.85
C GLY A 56 -10.66 -3.00 8.78
N GLN A 57 -10.61 -1.68 9.04
CA GLN A 57 -10.98 -0.72 8.01
C GLN A 57 -9.98 -0.70 6.86
N VAL A 58 -10.48 -0.96 5.66
CA VAL A 58 -9.75 -0.79 4.40
C VAL A 58 -9.60 0.69 4.09
N LEU A 59 -8.38 1.12 3.77
CA LEU A 59 -8.08 2.51 3.42
C LEU A 59 -8.33 2.77 1.93
N TYR A 60 -8.61 4.05 1.61
CA TYR A 60 -8.94 4.49 0.26
C TYR A 60 -7.88 4.10 -0.77
N THR A 61 -6.60 4.06 -0.37
CA THR A 61 -5.48 3.72 -1.24
C THR A 61 -5.58 2.31 -1.81
N LEU A 62 -6.17 1.36 -1.07
CA LEU A 62 -6.46 0.02 -1.57
C LEU A 62 -7.83 -0.02 -2.25
N ALA A 63 -8.86 0.53 -1.60
CA ALA A 63 -10.24 0.45 -2.08
C ALA A 63 -10.39 1.06 -3.49
N SER A 64 -9.82 2.25 -3.72
CA SER A 64 -9.89 2.93 -5.03
C SER A 64 -9.29 2.08 -6.15
N VAL A 65 -8.16 1.41 -5.91
CA VAL A 65 -7.49 0.60 -6.95
C VAL A 65 -8.29 -0.67 -7.26
N VAL A 66 -8.86 -1.30 -6.23
CA VAL A 66 -9.74 -2.47 -6.40
C VAL A 66 -10.97 -2.09 -7.20
N ASP A 67 -11.64 -1.00 -6.81
CA ASP A 67 -12.85 -0.52 -7.47
C ASP A 67 -12.58 -0.10 -8.92
N ASP A 68 -11.48 0.63 -9.19
CA ASP A 68 -11.08 1.02 -10.55
C ASP A 68 -10.87 -0.20 -11.45
N THR A 69 -10.26 -1.27 -10.90
CA THR A 69 -10.03 -2.53 -11.61
C THR A 69 -11.35 -3.27 -11.86
N GLU A 70 -12.21 -3.37 -10.86
CA GLU A 70 -13.50 -4.08 -10.95
C GLU A 70 -14.47 -3.37 -11.92
N MET A 71 -14.47 -2.03 -11.91
CA MET A 71 -15.36 -1.21 -12.74
C MET A 71 -14.80 -0.94 -14.14
N GLY A 72 -13.59 -1.39 -14.44
CA GLY A 72 -12.96 -1.21 -15.76
C GLY A 72 -12.61 0.25 -16.06
N VAL A 73 -12.19 1.01 -15.05
CA VAL A 73 -11.73 2.39 -15.22
C VAL A 73 -10.49 2.41 -16.12
N THR A 74 -10.53 3.26 -17.14
CA THR A 74 -9.44 3.36 -18.13
C THR A 74 -8.56 4.60 -17.95
N HIS A 75 -9.11 5.66 -17.33
CA HIS A 75 -8.42 6.93 -17.13
C HIS A 75 -8.79 7.47 -15.74
N VAL A 76 -7.78 7.74 -14.92
CA VAL A 76 -7.93 8.35 -13.60
C VAL A 76 -7.52 9.82 -13.71
N VAL A 77 -8.45 10.74 -13.41
CA VAL A 77 -8.20 12.19 -13.43
C VAL A 77 -8.33 12.73 -12.00
N ARG A 78 -7.26 13.32 -11.46
CA ARG A 78 -7.19 13.87 -10.08
C ARG A 78 -6.12 14.94 -9.95
#